data_AF-A0A7V2V877-F1
#
_entry.id   AF-A0A7V2V877-F1
#
_cell.length_a   1.000
_cell.length_b   1.000
_cell.length_c   1.000
_cell.angle_alpha   90.00
_cell.angle_beta   90.00
_cell.angle_gamma   90.00
#
_symmetry.space_group_name_H-M   'P 1'
#
loop_
_entity.id
_entity.type
_entity.pdbx_description
1 polymer ?
#
loop_
_entity_poly.entity_id
_entity_poly.type
_entity_poly.pdbx_seq_one_letter_code
_entity_poly.pdbx_strand_id
1 'polypeptide(L)'
;ESLRSVVQAVYAAGILSVQSAGNGGPACSTVSDPAAIYPESFTVGATDSTDLIASYSSRGPVTADDSNLLKPNVSAPGTAIKSCVPGGGYMTKSGTSMAAPHVAGLAALLLSADPALSGQVGKIRQIIELSAAPQYTPEGCGGDTPTSIPNNTYGWGRVDALRVFDHHLSISKTAQPSIIAPGQLITYTLTITHYHPLTSTSGVVLTDMLPVNTEFISATNPFAMNGNTISWNADTLTSTESSTYQFIVRALQASGEITNTVYGVKSDDVPTVFGKPVTTTIIPYDIEIEKSAPSAVAPGKTIPYTLTVTNPHPSAPLHNILISDTIPTDTVFITGTLPNTLTQDMILWNKDKLDPGQTWSVTLTVSIPVTQTSGIISNYDYGVQSDEVPFNSGKEIKTPVHVPGLMLSPGVEANLSRGSEITYTHTLTNTGNFTDTFEISIDSSQGWVSSPPIAPITLSSGQSSSFLISITVPQDASIGDIEITTITAQSQADSSVSKDIIDTTKIQAIVYFPLIFGSGIQ
;
A
#
# COMPACT_ATOMS: atom_id res chain seq x y z
N GLU A 1 8.59 -26.01 28.63
CA GLU A 1 8.23 -24.60 28.94
C GLU A 1 9.50 -23.79 29.03
N SER A 2 9.50 -22.56 28.51
CA SER A 2 10.67 -21.67 28.63
C SER A 2 10.59 -20.88 29.93
N LEU A 3 11.71 -20.35 30.42
CA LEU A 3 11.68 -19.46 31.59
C LEU A 3 10.78 -18.24 31.36
N ARG A 4 10.74 -17.72 30.11
CA ARG A 4 9.85 -16.61 29.73
C ARG A 4 8.37 -16.97 29.91
N SER A 5 7.93 -18.17 29.51
CA SER A 5 6.52 -18.57 29.69
C SER A 5 6.13 -18.66 31.16
N VAL A 6 7.06 -19.05 32.04
CA VAL A 6 6.83 -19.05 33.50
C VAL A 6 6.69 -17.61 34.03
N VAL A 7 7.56 -16.69 33.63
CA VAL A 7 7.48 -15.28 34.04
C VAL A 7 6.17 -14.64 33.55
N GLN A 8 5.74 -14.96 32.33
CA GLN A 8 4.44 -14.54 31.79
C GLN A 8 3.27 -15.07 32.61
N ALA A 9 3.31 -16.34 33.02
CA ALA A 9 2.29 -16.93 33.88
C ALA A 9 2.24 -16.25 35.27
N VAL A 10 3.39 -15.95 35.88
CA VAL A 10 3.48 -15.23 37.17
C VAL A 10 2.89 -13.82 37.05
N TYR A 11 3.20 -13.10 35.96
CA TYR A 11 2.62 -11.79 35.70
C TYR A 11 1.10 -11.86 35.50
N ALA A 12 0.62 -12.81 34.69
CA ALA A 12 -0.81 -13.01 34.42
C ALA A 12 -1.59 -13.45 35.68
N ALA A 13 -0.95 -14.13 36.62
CA ALA A 13 -1.51 -14.49 37.92
C ALA A 13 -1.59 -13.31 38.91
N GLY A 14 -1.17 -12.10 38.50
CA GLY A 14 -1.22 -10.91 39.34
C GLY A 14 -0.07 -10.79 40.34
N ILE A 15 1.06 -11.48 40.11
CA ILE A 15 2.22 -11.48 41.00
C ILE A 15 3.35 -10.64 40.40
N LEU A 16 3.81 -9.62 41.13
CA LEU A 16 4.95 -8.81 40.71
C LEU A 16 6.27 -9.59 40.86
N SER A 17 6.95 -9.85 39.74
CA SER A 17 8.27 -10.48 39.73
C SER A 17 9.38 -9.43 39.68
N VAL A 18 10.06 -9.20 40.81
CA VAL A 18 11.18 -8.25 40.91
C VAL A 18 12.51 -8.97 40.70
N GLN A 19 13.32 -8.48 39.75
CA GLN A 19 14.57 -9.13 39.31
C GLN A 19 15.76 -8.20 39.47
N SER A 20 16.92 -8.73 39.85
CA SER A 20 18.18 -7.99 39.84
C SER A 20 18.66 -7.79 38.40
N ALA A 21 19.13 -6.58 38.04
CA ALA A 21 19.63 -6.31 36.69
C ALA A 21 20.88 -7.10 36.30
N GLY A 22 21.65 -7.58 37.29
CA GLY A 22 22.96 -8.20 37.10
C GLY A 22 24.08 -7.31 37.64
N ASN A 23 25.28 -7.89 37.79
CA ASN A 23 26.46 -7.20 38.30
C ASN A 23 27.59 -7.13 37.24
N GLY A 24 27.22 -7.07 35.96
CA GLY A 24 28.14 -7.09 34.81
C GLY A 24 28.50 -5.73 34.23
N GLY A 25 28.08 -4.63 34.88
CA GLY A 25 28.43 -3.26 34.47
C GLY A 25 29.93 -2.96 34.53
N PRO A 26 30.37 -1.76 34.07
CA PRO A 26 29.56 -0.58 33.76
C PRO A 26 29.20 -0.43 32.27
N ALA A 27 29.61 -1.36 31.41
CA ALA A 27 29.31 -1.26 29.97
C ALA A 27 27.79 -1.32 29.72
N CYS A 28 27.35 -0.69 28.62
CA CYS A 28 25.98 -0.81 28.15
C CYS A 28 25.68 -2.24 27.69
N SER A 29 24.39 -2.58 27.65
CA SER A 29 23.91 -3.89 27.20
C SER A 29 24.46 -5.08 28.01
N THR A 30 24.58 -4.88 29.32
CA THR A 30 25.05 -5.87 30.31
C THR A 30 23.91 -6.46 31.15
N VAL A 31 22.66 -6.08 30.88
CA VAL A 31 21.48 -6.80 31.38
C VAL A 31 21.23 -7.99 30.45
N SER A 32 21.71 -9.16 30.86
CA SER A 32 21.66 -10.39 30.06
C SER A 32 21.04 -11.59 30.78
N ASP A 33 20.82 -11.51 32.09
CA ASP A 33 20.35 -12.64 32.89
C ASP A 33 18.86 -12.90 32.64
N PRO A 34 18.44 -14.10 32.18
CA PRO A 34 17.03 -14.46 32.12
C PRO A 34 16.59 -14.80 33.56
N ALA A 35 15.80 -13.98 34.26
CA ALA A 35 14.58 -13.30 33.81
C ALA A 35 14.61 -11.77 33.66
N ALA A 36 15.71 -11.10 34.04
CA ALA A 36 15.82 -9.64 34.05
C ALA A 36 15.63 -8.97 32.67
N ILE A 37 15.83 -9.73 31.59
CA ILE A 37 15.67 -9.27 30.21
C ILE A 37 14.21 -9.18 29.74
N TYR A 38 13.27 -9.84 30.41
CA TYR A 38 11.89 -9.93 29.91
C TYR A 38 11.04 -8.68 30.20
N PRO A 39 10.10 -8.30 29.30
CA PRO A 39 9.14 -7.21 29.53
C PRO A 39 8.32 -7.36 30.82
N GLU A 40 7.94 -8.59 31.14
CA GLU A 40 7.07 -8.94 32.25
C GLU A 40 7.78 -8.87 33.61
N SER A 41 9.12 -8.93 33.63
CA SER A 41 9.93 -8.76 34.85
C SER A 41 10.13 -7.29 35.20
N PHE A 42 10.16 -6.98 36.50
CA PHE A 42 10.48 -5.65 37.02
C PHE A 42 11.94 -5.63 37.47
N THR A 43 12.81 -5.09 36.61
CA THR A 43 14.27 -5.22 36.75
C THR A 43 14.86 -4.04 37.50
N VAL A 44 15.78 -4.30 38.44
CA VAL A 44 16.29 -3.29 39.38
C VAL A 44 17.80 -3.13 39.29
N GLY A 45 18.26 -1.90 39.02
CA GLY A 45 19.66 -1.47 39.09
C GLY A 45 20.09 -1.12 40.52
N ALA A 46 21.40 -1.02 40.75
CA ALA A 46 21.98 -0.74 42.07
C ALA A 46 22.62 0.65 42.13
N THR A 47 22.20 1.47 43.10
CA THR A 47 22.88 2.72 43.46
C THR A 47 23.67 2.59 44.75
N ASP A 48 24.57 3.54 44.97
CA ASP A 48 25.26 3.73 46.25
C ASP A 48 24.56 4.77 47.15
N SER A 49 25.17 5.08 48.30
CA SER A 49 24.64 6.02 49.28
C SER A 49 24.60 7.48 48.82
N THR A 50 25.18 7.79 47.66
CA THR A 50 25.13 9.11 47.00
C THR A 50 24.17 9.13 45.83
N ASP A 51 23.34 8.09 45.68
CA ASP A 51 22.42 7.84 44.57
C ASP A 51 23.09 7.66 43.20
N LEU A 52 24.42 7.61 43.14
CA LEU A 52 25.15 7.26 41.92
C LEU A 52 24.98 5.78 41.60
N ILE A 53 24.88 5.45 40.31
CA ILE A 53 24.83 4.06 39.86
C ILE A 53 26.14 3.35 40.25
N ALA A 54 26.02 2.18 40.87
CA ALA A 54 27.18 1.37 41.21
C ALA A 54 27.88 0.91 39.93
N SER A 55 29.21 0.93 39.91
CA SER A 55 30.00 0.55 38.72
C SER A 55 29.71 -0.86 38.22
N TYR A 56 29.37 -1.78 39.12
CA TYR A 56 28.99 -3.14 38.76
C TYR A 56 27.54 -3.27 38.26
N SER A 57 26.65 -2.29 38.49
CA SER A 57 25.25 -2.42 38.10
C SER A 57 25.13 -2.59 36.59
N SER A 58 24.54 -3.70 36.15
CA SER A 58 24.25 -3.92 34.74
C SER A 58 23.33 -2.83 34.17
N ARG A 59 23.54 -2.49 32.90
CA ARG A 59 22.87 -1.41 32.17
C ARG A 59 22.27 -1.95 30.88
N GLY A 60 21.14 -1.39 30.48
CA GLY A 60 20.51 -1.69 29.19
C GLY A 60 21.25 -1.00 28.02
N PRO A 61 20.64 -1.01 26.84
CA PRO A 61 19.40 -1.73 26.49
C PRO A 61 19.65 -3.24 26.45
N VAL A 62 18.59 -4.03 26.57
CA VAL A 62 18.68 -5.49 26.43
C VAL A 62 18.90 -5.84 24.97
N THR A 63 20.10 -6.32 24.64
CA THR A 63 20.43 -6.81 23.29
C THR A 63 20.61 -8.33 23.24
N ALA A 64 20.54 -9.01 24.39
CA ALA A 64 20.75 -10.46 24.49
C ALA A 64 19.68 -11.29 23.75
N ASP A 65 18.51 -10.71 23.48
CA ASP A 65 17.38 -11.33 22.75
C ASP A 65 16.85 -10.44 21.61
N ASP A 66 17.66 -9.50 21.12
CA ASP A 66 17.32 -8.52 20.07
C ASP A 66 16.08 -7.63 20.37
N SER A 67 15.58 -7.63 21.61
CA SER A 67 14.39 -6.87 21.99
C SER A 67 14.62 -5.36 22.12
N ASN A 68 15.87 -4.96 22.35
CA ASN A 68 16.31 -3.59 22.62
C ASN A 68 15.51 -2.90 23.73
N LEU A 69 15.03 -3.68 24.72
CA LEU A 69 14.21 -3.17 25.81
C LEU A 69 15.02 -2.27 26.73
N LEU A 70 14.40 -1.18 27.17
CA LEU A 70 14.94 -0.34 28.22
C LEU A 70 14.94 -1.11 29.55
N LYS A 71 16.13 -1.30 30.11
CA LYS A 71 16.36 -1.89 31.44
C LYS A 71 17.54 -1.18 32.12
N PRO A 72 17.57 -1.10 33.46
CA PRO A 72 16.54 -1.56 34.41
C PRO A 72 15.24 -0.73 34.35
N ASN A 73 14.18 -1.18 35.02
CA ASN A 73 12.94 -0.39 35.18
C ASN A 73 13.18 0.77 36.15
N VAL A 74 13.83 0.50 37.28
CA VAL A 74 14.21 1.48 38.32
C VAL A 74 15.54 1.07 38.94
N SER A 75 16.11 1.93 39.76
CA SER A 75 17.27 1.61 40.59
C SER A 75 16.97 1.78 42.07
N ALA A 76 17.72 1.07 42.92
CA ALA A 76 17.58 1.15 44.36
C ALA A 76 18.93 0.99 45.07
N PRO A 77 19.05 1.37 46.35
CA PRO A 77 20.27 1.17 47.12
C PRO A 77 20.74 -0.30 47.08
N GLY A 78 21.91 -0.52 46.50
CA GLY A 78 22.49 -1.85 46.33
C GLY A 78 23.95 -1.96 46.77
N THR A 79 24.63 -0.83 47.04
CA THR A 79 26.02 -0.81 47.53
C THR A 79 26.06 -0.69 49.05
N ALA A 80 26.90 -1.51 49.70
CA ALA A 80 27.14 -1.48 51.13
C ALA A 80 25.86 -1.59 51.99
N ILE A 81 24.95 -2.48 51.59
CA ILE A 81 23.69 -2.73 52.30
C ILE A 81 23.92 -3.72 53.44
N LYS A 82 23.66 -3.28 54.67
CA LYS A 82 23.69 -4.12 55.87
C LYS A 82 22.39 -4.92 55.99
N SER A 83 22.49 -6.24 56.03
CA SER A 83 21.34 -7.13 56.19
C SER A 83 21.69 -8.37 57.01
N CYS A 84 20.70 -9.20 57.30
CA CYS A 84 20.85 -10.41 58.10
C CYS A 84 21.67 -11.50 57.38
N VAL A 85 22.37 -12.32 58.17
CA VAL A 85 23.07 -13.52 57.71
C VAL A 85 22.73 -14.71 58.61
N PRO A 86 22.85 -15.97 58.13
CA PRO A 86 22.62 -17.15 58.96
C PRO A 86 23.41 -17.11 60.28
N GLY A 87 22.81 -17.63 61.36
CA GLY A 87 23.40 -17.58 62.70
C GLY A 87 23.06 -16.32 63.51
N GLY A 88 22.09 -15.50 63.05
CA GLY A 88 21.57 -14.35 63.81
C GLY A 88 22.40 -13.07 63.72
N GLY A 89 23.39 -13.03 62.84
CA GLY A 89 24.27 -11.87 62.64
C GLY A 89 23.79 -10.92 61.54
N TYR A 90 24.57 -9.85 61.34
CA TYR A 90 24.42 -8.90 60.24
C TYR A 90 25.73 -8.74 59.48
N MET A 91 25.64 -8.59 58.16
CA MET A 91 26.77 -8.33 57.28
C MET A 91 26.40 -7.30 56.23
N THR A 92 27.39 -6.53 55.80
CA THR A 92 27.27 -5.60 54.67
C THR A 92 27.65 -6.29 53.37
N LYS A 93 26.79 -6.20 52.35
CA LYS A 93 27.03 -6.72 51.00
C LYS A 93 26.64 -5.70 49.93
N SER A 94 27.21 -5.87 48.74
CA SER A 94 26.94 -5.04 47.57
C SER A 94 26.48 -5.89 46.40
N GLY A 95 25.48 -5.43 45.66
CA GLY A 95 24.99 -6.06 44.44
C GLY A 95 23.58 -5.59 44.06
N THR A 96 23.19 -5.77 42.80
CA THR A 96 21.77 -5.64 42.38
C THR A 96 20.88 -6.64 43.10
N SER A 97 21.44 -7.74 43.63
CA SER A 97 20.79 -8.68 44.56
C SER A 97 20.35 -8.04 45.88
N MET A 98 20.95 -6.93 46.31
CA MET A 98 20.52 -6.16 47.48
C MET A 98 19.49 -5.08 47.11
N ALA A 99 19.58 -4.54 45.89
CA ALA A 99 18.65 -3.55 45.38
C ALA A 99 17.26 -4.14 45.05
N ALA A 100 17.21 -5.30 44.39
CA ALA A 100 15.95 -5.97 44.04
C ALA A 100 14.98 -6.19 45.24
N PRO A 101 15.41 -6.77 46.38
CA PRO A 101 14.52 -6.92 47.54
C PRO A 101 14.11 -5.59 48.18
N HIS A 102 14.85 -4.50 47.97
CA HIS A 102 14.43 -3.16 48.40
C HIS A 102 13.15 -2.71 47.67
N VAL A 103 13.11 -2.92 46.35
CA VAL A 103 11.94 -2.61 45.51
C VAL A 103 10.79 -3.58 45.76
N ALA A 104 11.07 -4.86 46.02
CA ALA A 104 10.05 -5.81 46.45
C ALA A 104 9.40 -5.38 47.79
N GLY A 105 10.21 -4.86 48.73
CA GLY A 105 9.72 -4.25 49.97
C GLY A 105 8.83 -3.03 49.72
N LEU A 106 9.20 -2.15 48.79
CA LEU A 106 8.36 -1.02 48.39
C LEU A 106 7.01 -1.49 47.82
N ALA A 107 7.00 -2.47 46.93
CA ALA A 107 5.74 -3.03 46.42
C ALA A 107 4.88 -3.64 47.54
N ALA A 108 5.49 -4.31 48.52
CA ALA A 108 4.78 -4.84 49.68
C ALA A 108 4.22 -3.73 50.59
N LEU A 109 4.96 -2.63 50.78
CA LEU A 109 4.47 -1.45 51.48
C LEU A 109 3.26 -0.85 50.76
N LEU A 110 3.29 -0.80 49.42
CA LEU A 110 2.16 -0.31 48.63
C LEU A 110 0.91 -1.17 48.77
N LEU A 111 1.08 -2.50 48.66
CA LEU A 111 -0.01 -3.44 48.87
C LEU A 111 -0.57 -3.39 50.30
N SER A 112 0.27 -3.05 51.28
CA SER A 112 -0.16 -2.88 52.67
C SER A 112 -0.94 -1.58 52.87
N ALA A 113 -0.54 -0.51 52.20
CA ALA A 113 -1.20 0.78 52.26
C ALA A 113 -2.52 0.80 51.46
N ASP A 114 -2.53 0.19 50.27
CA ASP A 114 -3.71 -0.03 49.44
C ASP A 114 -3.85 -1.52 49.07
N PRO A 115 -4.60 -2.31 49.87
CA PRO A 115 -4.89 -3.70 49.56
C PRO A 115 -5.64 -3.92 48.23
N ALA A 116 -6.31 -2.88 47.69
CA ALA A 116 -7.01 -2.99 46.41
C ALA A 116 -6.05 -3.15 45.22
N LEU A 117 -4.77 -2.77 45.36
CA LEU A 117 -3.74 -2.99 44.34
C LEU A 117 -3.37 -4.47 44.16
N SER A 118 -3.79 -5.37 45.06
CA SER A 118 -3.51 -6.81 44.95
C SER A 118 -3.97 -7.37 43.60
N GLY A 119 -3.08 -8.06 42.90
CA GLY A 119 -3.32 -8.58 41.55
C GLY A 119 -3.15 -7.56 40.41
N GLN A 120 -3.06 -6.26 40.69
CA GLN A 120 -2.97 -5.19 39.69
C GLN A 120 -1.51 -4.84 39.34
N VAL A 121 -0.73 -5.82 38.87
CA VAL A 121 0.74 -5.69 38.64
C VAL A 121 1.09 -4.49 37.75
N GLY A 122 0.33 -4.25 36.68
CA GLY A 122 0.57 -3.11 35.78
C GLY A 122 0.48 -1.76 36.50
N LYS A 123 -0.50 -1.58 37.39
CA LYS A 123 -0.66 -0.35 38.19
C LYS A 123 0.46 -0.20 39.21
N ILE A 124 0.82 -1.27 39.92
CA ILE A 124 1.92 -1.24 40.89
C ILE A 124 3.22 -0.82 40.22
N ARG A 125 3.54 -1.39 39.05
CA ARG A 125 4.73 -1.02 38.26
C ARG A 125 4.70 0.46 37.89
N GLN A 126 3.59 0.94 37.33
CA GLN A 126 3.44 2.32 36.92
C GLN A 126 3.61 3.30 38.09
N ILE A 127 3.04 2.98 39.25
CA ILE A 127 3.18 3.79 40.46
C ILE A 127 4.66 3.89 40.88
N ILE A 128 5.38 2.77 40.96
CA ILE A 128 6.80 2.75 41.35
C ILE A 128 7.67 3.48 40.33
N GLU A 129 7.38 3.32 39.03
CA GLU A 129 8.13 3.97 37.95
C GLU A 129 7.92 5.49 37.94
N LEU A 130 6.69 5.98 38.03
CA LEU A 130 6.38 7.42 37.96
C LEU A 130 6.79 8.20 39.21
N SER A 131 6.85 7.52 40.37
CA SER A 131 7.28 8.13 41.63
C SER A 131 8.79 8.10 41.85
N ALA A 132 9.54 7.32 41.07
CA ALA A 132 10.99 7.25 41.19
C ALA A 132 11.61 8.65 41.06
N ALA A 133 12.59 8.94 41.91
CA ALA A 133 13.39 10.17 41.83
C ALA A 133 14.28 10.09 40.57
N PRO A 134 14.06 10.95 39.55
CA PRO A 134 14.81 10.88 38.30
C PRO A 134 16.31 11.00 38.51
N GLN A 135 17.10 10.19 37.81
CA GLN A 135 18.55 10.21 37.85
C GLN A 135 19.14 10.30 36.46
N TYR A 136 20.13 11.18 36.31
CA TYR A 136 20.77 11.51 35.05
C TYR A 136 22.19 10.94 35.00
N THR A 137 22.67 10.59 33.81
CA THR A 137 24.04 10.11 33.58
C THR A 137 24.65 10.83 32.38
N PRO A 138 25.83 11.46 32.53
CA PRO A 138 26.56 12.03 31.41
C PRO A 138 26.96 11.01 30.34
N GLU A 139 27.15 9.74 30.74
CA GLU A 139 27.70 8.69 29.88
C GLU A 139 26.64 8.11 28.92
N GLY A 140 25.38 8.02 29.35
CA GLY A 140 24.28 7.44 28.56
C GLY A 140 24.48 5.94 28.20
N CYS A 141 23.43 5.28 27.73
CA CYS A 141 23.51 3.93 27.14
C CYS A 141 22.45 3.75 26.06
N GLY A 142 22.76 2.99 24.99
CA GLY A 142 21.75 2.63 23.97
C GLY A 142 21.17 3.80 23.18
N GLY A 143 21.88 4.93 23.07
CA GLY A 143 21.38 6.13 22.39
C GLY A 143 20.65 7.13 23.30
N ASP A 144 20.56 6.87 24.60
CA ASP A 144 20.01 7.84 25.56
C ASP A 144 20.88 9.10 25.65
N THR A 145 20.21 10.24 25.82
CA THR A 145 20.86 11.53 26.08
C THR A 145 21.13 11.70 27.59
N PRO A 146 22.03 12.62 27.99
CA PRO A 146 22.28 12.88 29.41
C PRO A 146 21.05 13.30 30.23
N THR A 147 19.98 13.75 29.57
CA THR A 147 18.73 14.19 30.20
C THR A 147 17.57 13.20 30.02
N SER A 148 17.79 12.04 29.40
CA SER A 148 16.73 11.07 29.13
C SER A 148 16.18 10.46 30.43
N ILE A 149 14.85 10.43 30.55
CA ILE A 149 14.09 9.70 31.58
C ILE A 149 12.89 9.00 30.91
N PRO A 150 12.70 7.69 31.09
CA PRO A 150 13.66 6.75 31.67
C PRO A 150 14.95 6.63 30.82
N ASN A 151 16.01 6.07 31.39
CA ASN A 151 17.25 5.74 30.67
C ASN A 151 17.77 4.33 31.00
N ASN A 152 18.67 3.81 30.18
CA ASN A 152 19.25 2.47 30.26
C ASN A 152 20.24 2.28 31.43
N THR A 153 20.52 3.31 32.22
CA THR A 153 21.40 3.21 33.39
C THR A 153 20.60 3.11 34.68
N TYR A 154 19.67 4.05 34.89
CA TYR A 154 18.89 4.17 36.12
C TYR A 154 17.44 3.68 35.98
N GLY A 155 16.96 3.44 34.76
CA GLY A 155 15.53 3.27 34.48
C GLY A 155 14.80 4.59 34.64
N TRP A 156 13.64 4.57 35.31
CA TRP A 156 12.91 5.78 35.72
C TRP A 156 13.61 6.58 36.84
N GLY A 157 14.67 6.03 37.44
CA GLY A 157 15.42 6.69 38.50
C GLY A 157 15.53 5.82 39.75
N ARG A 158 15.94 6.43 40.86
CA ARG A 158 16.00 5.75 42.15
C ARG A 158 14.59 5.68 42.75
N VAL A 159 14.16 4.51 43.21
CA VAL A 159 12.89 4.40 43.93
C VAL A 159 12.81 5.37 45.11
N ASP A 160 11.61 5.90 45.35
CA ASP A 160 11.31 6.82 46.44
C ASP A 160 9.96 6.43 47.04
N ALA A 161 10.00 5.83 48.23
CA ALA A 161 8.80 5.29 48.88
C ALA A 161 7.78 6.37 49.27
N LEU A 162 8.24 7.62 49.48
CA LEU A 162 7.36 8.71 49.86
C LEU A 162 6.67 9.30 48.63
N ARG A 163 7.43 9.51 47.54
CA ARG A 163 6.89 10.06 46.28
C ARG A 163 5.83 9.20 45.63
N VAL A 164 5.68 7.94 46.06
CA VAL A 164 4.55 7.11 45.63
C VAL A 164 3.19 7.72 46.04
N PHE A 165 3.16 8.54 47.08
CA PHE A 165 1.98 9.31 47.47
C PHE A 165 1.93 10.71 46.83
N ASP A 166 2.81 11.03 45.86
CA ASP A 166 2.67 12.24 45.07
C ASP A 166 1.54 12.04 44.05
N HIS A 167 0.73 13.07 43.85
CA HIS A 167 -0.28 13.07 42.80
C HIS A 167 0.39 13.17 41.41
N HIS A 168 -0.11 12.40 40.45
CA HIS A 168 0.34 12.46 39.06
C HIS A 168 -0.86 12.54 38.10
N LEU A 169 -0.73 13.31 37.03
CA LEU A 169 -1.71 13.39 35.95
C LEU A 169 -1.07 12.96 34.63
N SER A 170 -1.84 12.28 33.78
CA SER A 170 -1.52 12.13 32.36
C SER A 170 -2.63 12.70 31.50
N ILE A 171 -2.27 13.03 30.27
CA ILE A 171 -3.20 13.52 29.26
C ILE A 171 -2.84 12.92 27.90
N SER A 172 -3.86 12.46 27.19
CA SER A 172 -3.76 11.99 25.81
C SER A 172 -4.81 12.67 24.94
N LYS A 173 -4.53 12.78 23.65
CA LYS A 173 -5.42 13.40 22.67
C LYS A 173 -5.42 12.61 21.37
N THR A 174 -6.58 12.49 20.74
CA THR A 174 -6.74 11.93 19.40
C THR A 174 -7.55 12.88 18.53
N ALA A 175 -7.37 12.80 17.22
CA ALA A 175 -8.13 13.54 16.21
C ALA A 175 -8.75 12.55 15.23
N GLN A 176 -10.04 12.71 14.96
CA GLN A 176 -10.76 11.88 14.00
C GLN A 176 -11.68 12.73 13.13
N PRO A 177 -11.67 12.54 11.79
CA PRO A 177 -10.75 11.69 11.02
C PRO A 177 -9.29 12.20 11.00
N SER A 178 -8.33 11.33 10.71
CA SER A 178 -6.90 11.71 10.55
C SER A 178 -6.58 12.30 9.18
N ILE A 179 -7.43 12.05 8.18
CA ILE A 179 -7.39 12.66 6.85
C ILE A 179 -8.77 13.19 6.53
N ILE A 180 -8.87 14.45 6.11
CA ILE A 180 -10.12 15.09 5.73
C ILE A 180 -9.98 15.84 4.40
N ALA A 181 -11.11 16.18 3.80
CA ALA A 181 -11.19 17.15 2.71
C ALA A 181 -11.40 18.58 3.26
N PRO A 182 -11.21 19.63 2.44
CA PRO A 182 -11.41 21.02 2.88
C PRO A 182 -12.82 21.27 3.45
N GLY A 183 -12.91 22.07 4.51
CA GLY A 183 -14.20 22.44 5.12
C GLY A 183 -14.84 21.36 6.00
N GLN A 184 -14.26 20.16 6.09
CA GLN A 184 -14.75 19.08 6.94
C GLN A 184 -14.45 19.30 8.42
N LEU A 185 -15.12 18.53 9.27
CA LEU A 185 -15.00 18.61 10.72
C LEU A 185 -13.89 17.68 11.25
N ILE A 186 -13.22 18.12 12.31
CA ILE A 186 -12.26 17.35 13.09
C ILE A 186 -12.80 17.24 14.51
N THR A 187 -12.98 16.02 15.00
CA THR A 187 -13.33 15.75 16.40
C THR A 187 -12.06 15.42 17.16
N TYR A 188 -11.74 16.25 18.14
CA TYR A 188 -10.68 15.99 19.10
C TYR A 188 -11.24 15.33 20.35
N THR A 189 -10.62 14.23 20.80
CA THR A 189 -10.95 13.56 22.07
C THR A 189 -9.75 13.63 22.99
N LEU A 190 -9.94 14.18 24.19
CA LEU A 190 -8.94 14.27 25.24
C LEU A 190 -9.31 13.32 26.38
N THR A 191 -8.34 12.52 26.84
CA THR A 191 -8.49 11.69 28.03
C THR A 191 -7.44 12.09 29.05
N ILE A 192 -7.89 12.48 30.24
CA ILE A 192 -7.03 12.76 31.40
C ILE A 192 -7.14 11.60 32.38
N THR A 193 -6.03 11.24 33.02
CA THR A 193 -5.99 10.18 34.04
C THR A 193 -5.24 10.66 35.26
N HIS A 194 -5.79 10.41 36.45
CA HIS A 194 -5.15 10.68 37.72
C HIS A 194 -4.52 9.42 38.31
N TYR A 195 -3.23 9.46 38.59
CA TYR A 195 -2.50 8.39 39.26
C TYR A 195 -2.10 8.83 40.66
N HIS A 196 -2.75 8.22 41.64
CA HIS A 196 -2.34 8.25 43.03
C HIS A 196 -2.99 7.05 43.73
N PRO A 197 -2.31 6.29 44.60
CA PRO A 197 -2.84 5.01 45.12
C PRO A 197 -3.99 5.14 46.13
N LEU A 198 -4.19 6.27 46.81
CA LEU A 198 -5.07 6.34 47.99
C LEU A 198 -6.07 7.51 48.02
N THR A 199 -5.64 8.69 47.60
CA THR A 199 -6.41 9.93 47.64
C THR A 199 -6.77 10.43 46.24
N SER A 200 -7.85 11.20 46.16
CA SER A 200 -8.24 11.99 44.99
C SER A 200 -7.44 13.30 44.91
N THR A 201 -7.38 13.91 43.73
CA THR A 201 -6.86 15.29 43.56
C THR A 201 -8.00 16.24 43.18
N SER A 202 -7.93 17.48 43.66
CA SER A 202 -8.93 18.54 43.42
C SER A 202 -8.40 19.65 42.52
N GLY A 203 -9.31 20.52 42.03
CA GLY A 203 -8.93 21.66 41.19
C GLY A 203 -8.46 21.23 39.80
N VAL A 204 -8.97 20.08 39.30
CA VAL A 204 -8.53 19.52 38.02
C VAL A 204 -9.06 20.36 36.87
N VAL A 205 -8.15 21.07 36.19
CA VAL A 205 -8.45 21.94 35.05
C VAL A 205 -7.71 21.48 33.81
N LEU A 206 -8.47 21.16 32.77
CA LEU A 206 -8.00 20.87 31.42
C LEU A 206 -8.10 22.12 30.54
N THR A 207 -7.06 22.41 29.76
CA THR A 207 -7.06 23.50 28.77
C THR A 207 -6.56 23.03 27.42
N ASP A 208 -7.13 23.57 26.35
CA ASP A 208 -6.74 23.29 24.97
C ASP A 208 -6.89 24.54 24.10
N MET A 209 -5.82 24.95 23.44
CA MET A 209 -5.87 26.04 22.47
C MET A 209 -6.24 25.48 21.09
N LEU A 210 -7.32 26.02 20.51
CA LEU A 210 -7.77 25.64 19.18
C LEU A 210 -6.63 25.75 18.15
N PRO A 211 -6.48 24.76 17.25
CA PRO A 211 -5.50 24.84 16.18
C PRO A 211 -5.73 26.07 15.31
N VAL A 212 -4.66 26.63 14.73
CA VAL A 212 -4.77 27.67 13.71
C VAL A 212 -5.52 27.15 12.48
N ASN A 213 -6.12 28.05 11.69
CA ASN A 213 -6.94 27.71 10.52
C ASN A 213 -8.13 26.78 10.83
N THR A 214 -8.68 26.89 12.05
CA THR A 214 -9.89 26.18 12.43
C THR A 214 -10.97 27.14 12.96
N GLU A 215 -12.22 26.73 12.78
CA GLU A 215 -13.39 27.37 13.38
C GLU A 215 -13.99 26.44 14.45
N PHE A 216 -14.31 26.97 15.62
CA PHE A 216 -14.93 26.22 16.71
C PHE A 216 -16.39 25.87 16.40
N ILE A 217 -16.79 24.62 16.63
CA ILE A 217 -18.16 24.14 16.44
C ILE A 217 -18.83 23.81 17.77
N SER A 218 -18.22 22.94 18.58
CA SER A 218 -18.79 22.51 19.86
C SER A 218 -17.75 21.87 20.78
N ALA A 219 -18.09 21.74 22.07
CA ALA A 219 -17.31 21.05 23.07
C ALA A 219 -18.22 20.33 24.09
N THR A 220 -17.67 19.35 24.81
CA THR A 220 -18.35 18.68 25.92
C THR A 220 -18.75 19.70 26.99
N ASN A 221 -20.02 19.75 27.36
CA ASN A 221 -20.51 20.64 28.41
C ASN A 221 -20.30 20.04 29.82
N PRO A 222 -20.04 20.86 30.85
CA PRO A 222 -19.81 22.30 30.77
C PRO A 222 -18.37 22.62 30.33
N PHE A 223 -18.22 23.60 29.43
CA PHE A 223 -16.93 24.17 29.06
C PHE A 223 -16.95 25.70 29.21
N ALA A 224 -15.78 26.29 29.38
CA ALA A 224 -15.57 27.72 29.26
C ALA A 224 -14.62 27.99 28.09
N MET A 225 -14.79 29.13 27.43
CA MET A 225 -13.97 29.55 26.29
C MET A 225 -13.47 30.97 26.52
N ASN A 226 -12.15 31.17 26.42
CA ASN A 226 -11.51 32.47 26.53
C ASN A 226 -10.59 32.66 25.31
N GLY A 227 -10.97 33.55 24.40
CA GLY A 227 -10.33 33.65 23.10
C GLY A 227 -10.40 32.31 22.35
N ASN A 228 -9.25 31.77 21.96
CA ASN A 228 -9.13 30.48 21.28
C ASN A 228 -8.81 29.31 22.23
N THR A 229 -8.88 29.51 23.56
CA THR A 229 -8.61 28.45 24.54
C THR A 229 -9.91 27.94 25.14
N ILE A 230 -10.15 26.64 25.02
CA ILE A 230 -11.23 25.91 25.69
C ILE A 230 -10.70 25.37 27.01
N SER A 231 -11.54 25.38 28.04
CA SER A 231 -11.23 24.79 29.33
C SER A 231 -12.40 23.99 29.91
N TRP A 232 -12.06 22.89 30.58
CA TRP A 232 -12.98 22.06 31.37
C TRP A 232 -12.50 21.95 32.80
N ASN A 233 -13.44 21.95 33.74
CA ASN A 233 -13.18 21.68 35.13
C ASN A 233 -13.80 20.33 35.51
N ALA A 234 -12.96 19.39 35.94
CA ALA A 234 -13.41 18.09 36.42
C ALA A 234 -13.70 18.09 37.93
N ASP A 235 -13.38 19.20 38.62
CA ASP A 235 -13.40 19.41 40.06
C ASP A 235 -12.52 18.43 40.84
N THR A 236 -12.87 17.15 40.87
CA THR A 236 -12.13 16.09 41.58
C THR A 236 -11.96 14.85 40.71
N LEU A 237 -10.75 14.31 40.64
CA LEU A 237 -10.51 12.97 40.08
C LEU A 237 -10.11 12.01 41.20
N THR A 238 -10.82 10.89 41.30
CA THR A 238 -10.47 9.83 42.24
C THR A 238 -9.23 9.06 41.80
N SER A 239 -8.72 8.19 42.67
CA SER A 239 -7.54 7.37 42.39
C SER A 239 -7.74 6.52 41.13
N THR A 240 -6.86 6.67 40.13
CA THR A 240 -6.87 5.93 38.86
C THR A 240 -8.07 6.21 37.94
N GLU A 241 -8.86 7.24 38.26
CA GLU A 241 -9.98 7.66 37.44
C GLU A 241 -9.51 8.35 36.16
N SER A 242 -10.26 8.14 35.08
CA SER A 242 -10.07 8.86 33.83
C SER A 242 -11.33 9.59 33.43
N SER A 243 -11.16 10.80 32.92
CA SER A 243 -12.24 11.62 32.36
C SER A 243 -11.95 11.93 30.89
N THR A 244 -13.02 11.99 30.08
CA THR A 244 -12.91 12.21 28.63
C THR A 244 -13.71 13.44 28.22
N TYR A 245 -13.08 14.28 27.39
CA TYR A 245 -13.66 15.50 26.84
C TYR A 245 -13.50 15.53 25.33
N GLN A 246 -14.43 16.15 24.64
CA GLN A 246 -14.39 16.31 23.19
C GLN A 246 -14.61 17.76 22.79
N PHE A 247 -14.00 18.15 21.67
CA PHE A 247 -14.40 19.34 20.94
C PHE A 247 -14.28 19.13 19.44
N ILE A 248 -15.11 19.84 18.70
CA ILE A 248 -15.23 19.73 17.25
C ILE A 248 -14.84 21.08 16.64
N VAL A 249 -14.02 21.03 15.61
CA VAL A 249 -13.65 22.20 14.80
C VAL A 249 -13.89 21.94 13.32
N ARG A 250 -14.06 23.00 12.54
CA ARG A 250 -14.05 22.96 11.07
C ARG A 250 -12.70 23.42 10.53
N ALA A 251 -12.14 22.70 9.57
CA ALA A 251 -10.93 23.11 8.87
C ALA A 251 -11.21 24.25 7.87
N LEU A 252 -10.43 25.33 7.93
CA LEU A 252 -10.58 26.50 7.05
C LEU A 252 -9.54 26.56 5.91
N GLN A 253 -8.52 25.70 5.94
CA GLN A 253 -7.50 25.63 4.89
C GLN A 253 -7.83 24.57 3.82
N ALA A 254 -7.34 24.76 2.60
CA ALA A 254 -7.64 23.92 1.44
C ALA A 254 -6.71 22.70 1.29
N SER A 255 -5.54 22.70 1.94
CA SER A 255 -4.57 21.60 1.89
C SER A 255 -3.59 21.68 3.06
N GLY A 256 -2.74 20.66 3.22
CA GLY A 256 -1.66 20.63 4.20
C GLY A 256 -2.06 19.95 5.51
N GLU A 257 -1.57 20.44 6.64
CA GLU A 257 -1.77 19.82 7.95
C GLU A 257 -2.36 20.80 8.97
N ILE A 258 -3.25 20.31 9.84
CA ILE A 258 -3.71 21.01 11.03
C ILE A 258 -3.15 20.30 12.25
N THR A 259 -2.30 20.99 13.00
CA THR A 259 -1.64 20.45 14.18
C THR A 259 -2.11 21.17 15.43
N ASN A 260 -2.66 20.43 16.39
CA ASN A 260 -2.94 20.93 17.73
C ASN A 260 -1.73 20.67 18.64
N THR A 261 -1.11 21.74 19.15
CA THR A 261 0.17 21.65 19.88
C THR A 261 0.08 22.09 21.35
N VAL A 262 -0.91 22.90 21.72
CA VAL A 262 -0.96 23.54 23.05
C VAL A 262 -2.19 23.08 23.82
N TYR A 263 -2.03 22.03 24.61
CA TYR A 263 -3.05 21.52 25.51
C TYR A 263 -2.42 20.83 26.73
N GLY A 264 -3.10 20.86 27.86
CA GLY A 264 -2.57 20.31 29.11
C GLY A 264 -3.58 20.32 30.26
N VAL A 265 -3.26 19.54 31.29
CA VAL A 265 -4.07 19.39 32.51
C VAL A 265 -3.24 19.74 33.75
N LYS A 266 -3.87 20.34 34.75
CA LYS A 266 -3.29 20.59 36.07
C LYS A 266 -4.29 20.25 37.17
N SER A 267 -3.81 20.15 38.41
CA SER A 267 -4.65 20.14 39.61
C SER A 267 -4.05 21.04 40.69
N ASP A 268 -4.65 21.09 41.88
CA ASP A 268 -4.07 21.78 43.04
C ASP A 268 -2.76 21.12 43.50
N ASP A 269 -2.65 19.79 43.31
CA ASP A 269 -1.51 18.98 43.74
C ASP A 269 -0.48 18.71 42.63
N VAL A 270 -0.87 18.90 41.36
CA VAL A 270 -0.05 18.54 40.19
C VAL A 270 0.14 19.77 39.27
N PRO A 271 1.39 20.16 38.97
CA PRO A 271 1.64 21.23 37.99
C PRO A 271 1.14 20.83 36.60
N THR A 272 1.10 21.79 35.67
CA THR A 272 0.58 21.53 34.32
C THR A 272 1.39 20.45 33.58
N VAL A 273 0.69 19.41 33.15
CA VAL A 273 1.20 18.34 32.27
C VAL A 273 0.70 18.62 30.86
N PHE A 274 1.63 18.80 29.92
CA PHE A 274 1.32 19.03 28.51
C PHE A 274 1.27 17.72 27.73
N GLY A 275 0.35 17.64 26.77
CA GLY A 275 0.29 16.49 25.86
C GLY A 275 1.16 16.66 24.62
N LYS A 276 1.25 15.60 23.82
CA LYS A 276 2.01 15.58 22.55
C LYS A 276 1.16 16.14 21.41
N PRO A 277 1.74 16.85 20.43
CA PRO A 277 0.99 17.35 19.29
C PRO A 277 0.20 16.27 18.54
N VAL A 278 -0.99 16.62 18.05
CA VAL A 278 -1.84 15.75 17.21
C VAL A 278 -2.13 16.44 15.89
N THR A 279 -1.94 15.72 14.78
CA THR A 279 -2.04 16.26 13.42
C THR A 279 -3.15 15.57 12.63
N THR A 280 -3.87 16.36 11.83
CA THR A 280 -4.81 15.90 10.80
C THR A 280 -4.37 16.43 9.44
N THR A 281 -4.33 15.58 8.42
CA THR A 281 -3.96 15.96 7.05
C THR A 281 -5.18 16.37 6.24
N ILE A 282 -5.04 17.39 5.40
CA ILE A 282 -6.06 17.89 4.49
C ILE A 282 -5.62 17.63 3.05
N ILE A 283 -6.40 16.84 2.35
CA ILE A 283 -6.18 16.52 0.94
C ILE A 283 -7.30 17.22 0.14
N PRO A 284 -6.98 18.02 -0.89
CA PRO A 284 -8.00 18.60 -1.77
C PRO A 284 -8.86 17.52 -2.45
N TYR A 285 -10.11 17.86 -2.77
CA TYR A 285 -10.94 17.01 -3.62
C TYR A 285 -10.31 16.85 -5.01
N ASP A 286 -10.48 15.66 -5.59
CA ASP A 286 -10.05 15.34 -6.94
C ASP A 286 -11.01 14.32 -7.57
N ILE A 287 -11.04 14.25 -8.89
CA ILE A 287 -11.86 13.33 -9.66
C ILE A 287 -11.12 12.95 -10.94
N GLU A 288 -10.97 11.66 -11.19
CA GLU A 288 -10.26 11.16 -12.37
C GLU A 288 -11.25 10.55 -13.36
N ILE A 289 -10.99 10.70 -14.66
CA ILE A 289 -11.73 10.03 -15.72
C ILE A 289 -10.78 9.39 -16.72
N GLU A 290 -11.02 8.12 -17.01
CA GLU A 290 -10.35 7.36 -18.05
C GLU A 290 -11.36 6.89 -19.09
N LYS A 291 -10.90 6.78 -20.33
CA LYS A 291 -11.71 6.27 -21.44
C LYS A 291 -10.94 5.24 -22.23
N SER A 292 -11.62 4.17 -22.60
CA SER A 292 -11.06 3.10 -23.42
C SER A 292 -11.94 2.84 -24.64
N ALA A 293 -11.31 2.38 -25.72
CA ALA A 293 -11.94 1.95 -26.96
C ALA A 293 -11.13 0.80 -27.58
N PRO A 294 -11.68 0.06 -28.56
CA PRO A 294 -10.90 -0.85 -29.39
C PRO A 294 -9.72 -0.13 -30.06
N SER A 295 -8.64 -0.88 -30.30
CA SER A 295 -7.44 -0.38 -30.97
C SER A 295 -7.65 -0.07 -32.45
N ALA A 296 -8.71 -0.59 -33.07
CA ALA A 296 -9.14 -0.31 -34.44
C ALA A 296 -10.62 -0.70 -34.63
N VAL A 297 -11.22 -0.27 -35.75
CA VAL A 297 -12.59 -0.64 -36.14
C VAL A 297 -12.69 -0.89 -37.65
N ALA A 298 -13.51 -1.84 -38.07
CA ALA A 298 -13.80 -2.09 -39.49
C ALA A 298 -15.02 -1.26 -39.97
N PRO A 299 -15.11 -0.88 -41.25
CA PRO A 299 -16.24 -0.12 -41.79
C PRO A 299 -17.59 -0.79 -41.49
N GLY A 300 -18.60 0.02 -41.11
CA GLY A 300 -19.92 -0.49 -40.75
C GLY A 300 -20.04 -1.15 -39.36
N LYS A 301 -18.94 -1.23 -38.58
CA LYS A 301 -18.96 -1.79 -37.21
C LYS A 301 -19.15 -0.70 -36.16
N THR A 302 -19.32 -1.13 -34.91
CA THR A 302 -19.52 -0.25 -33.76
C THR A 302 -18.25 -0.07 -32.95
N ILE A 303 -18.08 1.10 -32.35
CA ILE A 303 -17.03 1.42 -31.38
C ILE A 303 -17.68 1.54 -30.00
N PRO A 304 -17.47 0.58 -29.08
CA PRO A 304 -17.83 0.74 -27.68
C PRO A 304 -16.74 1.53 -26.94
N TYR A 305 -17.08 2.72 -26.46
CA TYR A 305 -16.29 3.47 -25.50
C TYR A 305 -16.72 3.10 -24.08
N THR A 306 -15.75 2.86 -23.19
CA THR A 306 -16.00 2.71 -21.75
C THR A 306 -15.32 3.86 -21.03
N LEU A 307 -16.11 4.68 -20.32
CA LEU A 307 -15.64 5.76 -19.46
C LEU A 307 -15.68 5.29 -18.02
N THR A 308 -14.59 5.45 -17.28
CA THR A 308 -14.47 5.09 -15.88
C THR A 308 -14.05 6.31 -15.08
N VAL A 309 -14.88 6.69 -14.11
CA VAL A 309 -14.61 7.77 -13.16
C VAL A 309 -14.15 7.18 -11.84
N THR A 310 -13.12 7.77 -11.26
CA THR A 310 -12.56 7.37 -9.95
C THR A 310 -12.63 8.55 -8.98
N ASN A 311 -13.05 8.29 -7.74
CA ASN A 311 -12.82 9.20 -6.62
C ASN A 311 -11.51 8.78 -5.90
N PRO A 312 -10.37 9.43 -6.16
CA PRO A 312 -9.10 9.07 -5.53
C PRO A 312 -8.99 9.56 -4.08
N HIS A 313 -9.93 10.39 -3.58
CA HIS A 313 -9.81 10.94 -2.24
C HIS A 313 -9.97 9.84 -1.17
N PRO A 314 -9.09 9.77 -0.15
CA PRO A 314 -9.04 8.62 0.77
C PRO A 314 -10.15 8.59 1.82
N SER A 315 -10.84 9.71 2.08
CA SER A 315 -11.81 9.78 3.19
C SER A 315 -13.09 10.58 2.92
N ALA A 316 -13.25 11.22 1.76
CA ALA A 316 -14.35 12.12 1.47
C ALA A 316 -15.08 11.69 0.19
N PRO A 317 -16.42 11.57 0.22
CA PRO A 317 -17.20 11.28 -0.98
C PRO A 317 -17.28 12.50 -1.90
N LEU A 318 -17.55 12.24 -3.19
CA LEU A 318 -17.97 13.24 -4.16
C LEU A 318 -19.48 13.17 -4.37
N HIS A 319 -20.10 14.29 -4.72
CA HIS A 319 -21.54 14.38 -4.96
C HIS A 319 -21.88 14.95 -6.33
N ASN A 320 -23.04 14.55 -6.87
CA ASN A 320 -23.58 15.01 -8.14
C ASN A 320 -22.58 14.90 -9.29
N ILE A 321 -21.98 13.72 -9.42
CA ILE A 321 -21.01 13.41 -10.46
C ILE A 321 -21.73 13.44 -11.81
N LEU A 322 -21.22 14.23 -12.75
CA LEU A 322 -21.73 14.37 -14.10
C LEU A 322 -20.63 14.05 -15.11
N ILE A 323 -20.81 12.98 -15.88
CA ILE A 323 -19.99 12.66 -17.05
C ILE A 323 -20.65 13.28 -18.28
N SER A 324 -19.88 13.97 -19.10
CA SER A 324 -20.29 14.46 -20.41
C SER A 324 -19.36 13.96 -21.51
N ASP A 325 -19.93 13.57 -22.64
CA ASP A 325 -19.17 13.04 -23.78
C ASP A 325 -19.85 13.43 -25.09
N THR A 326 -19.12 14.14 -25.95
CA THR A 326 -19.60 14.53 -27.27
C THR A 326 -19.42 13.35 -28.24
N ILE A 327 -20.50 13.00 -28.95
CA ILE A 327 -20.51 11.95 -29.96
C ILE A 327 -19.47 12.28 -31.03
N PRO A 328 -18.50 11.38 -31.29
CA PRO A 328 -17.44 11.63 -32.27
C PRO A 328 -17.99 11.93 -33.66
N THR A 329 -17.35 12.84 -34.39
CA THR A 329 -17.66 13.10 -35.79
C THR A 329 -17.48 11.84 -36.64
N ASP A 330 -18.18 11.76 -37.77
CA ASP A 330 -18.20 10.59 -38.67
C ASP A 330 -18.73 9.30 -38.02
N THR A 331 -19.44 9.43 -36.90
CA THR A 331 -20.12 8.32 -36.22
C THR A 331 -21.61 8.60 -36.01
N VAL A 332 -22.37 7.55 -35.72
CA VAL A 332 -23.79 7.65 -35.34
C VAL A 332 -23.97 7.02 -33.96
N PHE A 333 -24.65 7.72 -33.06
CA PHE A 333 -25.00 7.19 -31.74
C PHE A 333 -25.88 5.92 -31.85
N ILE A 334 -25.52 4.86 -31.13
CA ILE A 334 -26.28 3.62 -31.05
C ILE A 334 -26.93 3.47 -29.67
N THR A 335 -26.12 3.47 -28.61
CA THR A 335 -26.63 3.29 -27.24
C THR A 335 -25.65 3.84 -26.22
N GLY A 336 -26.15 4.09 -25.01
CA GLY A 336 -25.33 4.39 -23.83
C GLY A 336 -25.88 3.68 -22.60
N THR A 337 -25.06 3.54 -21.56
CA THR A 337 -25.52 3.01 -20.27
C THR A 337 -26.71 3.82 -19.75
N LEU A 338 -27.80 3.18 -19.34
CA LEU A 338 -28.99 3.85 -18.80
C LEU A 338 -28.89 3.99 -17.26
N PRO A 339 -29.45 5.06 -16.66
CA PRO A 339 -30.07 6.20 -17.33
C PRO A 339 -29.02 7.14 -17.95
N ASN A 340 -29.35 7.72 -19.10
CA ASN A 340 -28.57 8.79 -19.74
C ASN A 340 -29.49 9.82 -20.38
N THR A 341 -28.95 11.01 -20.63
CA THR A 341 -29.63 12.06 -21.39
C THR A 341 -28.79 12.39 -22.62
N LEU A 342 -29.37 12.31 -23.81
CA LEU A 342 -28.73 12.74 -25.06
C LEU A 342 -29.27 14.12 -25.43
N THR A 343 -28.39 15.11 -25.49
CA THR A 343 -28.69 16.48 -25.92
C THR A 343 -27.94 16.80 -27.20
N GLN A 344 -28.65 16.86 -28.33
CA GLN A 344 -28.08 17.06 -29.67
C GLN A 344 -26.99 16.03 -30.02
N ASP A 345 -25.73 16.34 -29.71
CA ASP A 345 -24.53 15.55 -29.96
C ASP A 345 -23.72 15.26 -28.69
N MET A 346 -24.24 15.56 -27.49
CA MET A 346 -23.59 15.25 -26.21
C MET A 346 -24.45 14.30 -25.38
N ILE A 347 -23.84 13.25 -24.84
CA ILE A 347 -24.47 12.32 -23.90
C ILE A 347 -24.01 12.61 -22.46
N LEU A 348 -24.94 12.55 -21.52
CA LEU A 348 -24.75 12.87 -20.11
C LEU A 348 -25.14 11.69 -19.22
N TRP A 349 -24.33 11.41 -18.21
CA TRP A 349 -24.65 10.47 -17.12
C TRP A 349 -24.47 11.14 -15.77
N ASN A 350 -25.42 10.94 -14.87
CA ASN A 350 -25.36 11.46 -13.50
C ASN A 350 -25.27 10.33 -12.45
N LYS A 351 -24.54 10.59 -11.38
CA LYS A 351 -24.50 9.75 -10.18
C LYS A 351 -24.47 10.62 -8.93
N ASP A 352 -25.40 10.39 -8.01
CA ASP A 352 -25.60 11.26 -6.86
C ASP A 352 -24.40 11.28 -5.90
N LYS A 353 -23.71 10.15 -5.75
CA LYS A 353 -22.60 10.00 -4.80
C LYS A 353 -21.57 8.96 -5.26
N LEU A 354 -20.29 9.27 -5.08
CA LEU A 354 -19.17 8.34 -5.27
C LEU A 354 -18.29 8.33 -4.01
N ASP A 355 -18.32 7.23 -3.27
CA ASP A 355 -17.58 7.07 -2.02
C ASP A 355 -16.05 7.02 -2.23
N PRO A 356 -15.23 7.28 -1.19
CA PRO A 356 -13.77 7.23 -1.26
C PRO A 356 -13.23 5.96 -1.91
N GLY A 357 -12.34 6.10 -2.89
CA GLY A 357 -11.70 4.98 -3.60
C GLY A 357 -12.63 4.18 -4.52
N GLN A 358 -13.89 4.59 -4.69
CA GLN A 358 -14.81 3.91 -5.60
C GLN A 358 -14.63 4.37 -7.05
N THR A 359 -14.99 3.47 -7.96
CA THR A 359 -15.04 3.72 -9.40
C THR A 359 -16.47 3.58 -9.92
N TRP A 360 -16.81 4.33 -10.96
CA TRP A 360 -18.08 4.21 -11.68
C TRP A 360 -17.83 4.21 -13.19
N SER A 361 -18.33 3.19 -13.89
CA SER A 361 -18.16 3.06 -15.33
C SER A 361 -19.49 3.18 -16.08
N VAL A 362 -19.43 3.82 -17.26
CA VAL A 362 -20.51 3.92 -18.23
C VAL A 362 -19.98 3.63 -19.63
N THR A 363 -20.87 3.20 -20.51
CA THR A 363 -20.54 2.88 -21.91
C THR A 363 -21.28 3.79 -22.88
N LEU A 364 -20.59 4.16 -23.96
CA LEU A 364 -21.12 4.82 -25.15
C LEU A 364 -20.78 3.96 -26.37
N THR A 365 -21.77 3.54 -27.13
CA THR A 365 -21.58 2.80 -28.37
C THR A 365 -22.02 3.65 -29.55
N VAL A 366 -21.12 3.82 -30.52
CA VAL A 366 -21.38 4.49 -31.80
C VAL A 366 -21.12 3.53 -32.97
N SER A 367 -21.66 3.81 -34.15
CA SER A 367 -21.35 3.09 -35.38
C SER A 367 -20.62 3.99 -36.38
N ILE A 368 -19.78 3.38 -37.23
CA ILE A 368 -19.15 4.07 -38.35
C ILE A 368 -19.82 3.68 -39.68
N PRO A 369 -19.96 4.59 -40.67
CA PRO A 369 -20.52 4.27 -41.97
C PRO A 369 -19.74 3.17 -42.71
N VAL A 370 -20.42 2.33 -43.49
CA VAL A 370 -19.77 1.34 -44.38
C VAL A 370 -18.89 2.00 -45.46
N THR A 371 -19.12 3.28 -45.76
CA THR A 371 -18.34 4.06 -46.72
C THR A 371 -17.03 4.61 -46.14
N GLN A 372 -16.86 4.59 -44.82
CA GLN A 372 -15.65 5.06 -44.16
C GLN A 372 -14.57 3.97 -44.25
N THR A 373 -13.72 4.04 -45.28
CA THR A 373 -12.69 3.00 -45.56
C THR A 373 -11.28 3.38 -45.12
N SER A 374 -11.11 4.56 -44.51
CA SER A 374 -9.82 5.05 -43.98
C SER A 374 -10.04 6.13 -42.92
N GLY A 375 -8.97 6.57 -42.25
CA GLY A 375 -9.01 7.65 -41.26
C GLY A 375 -9.00 7.17 -39.81
N ILE A 376 -9.15 8.13 -38.88
CA ILE A 376 -9.10 7.91 -37.43
C ILE A 376 -10.32 8.56 -36.80
N ILE A 377 -11.12 7.76 -36.10
CA ILE A 377 -12.21 8.29 -35.27
C ILE A 377 -11.60 8.79 -33.96
N SER A 378 -11.78 10.08 -33.69
CA SER A 378 -11.20 10.74 -32.51
C SER A 378 -12.31 11.19 -31.58
N ASN A 379 -12.26 10.76 -30.32
CA ASN A 379 -13.13 11.25 -29.26
C ASN A 379 -12.27 12.05 -28.27
N TYR A 380 -12.36 13.38 -28.35
CA TYR A 380 -11.52 14.33 -27.58
C TYR A 380 -12.32 15.21 -26.62
N ASP A 381 -13.63 15.32 -26.81
CA ASP A 381 -14.48 16.23 -26.03
C ASP A 381 -15.35 15.42 -25.06
N TYR A 382 -14.73 15.02 -23.95
CA TYR A 382 -15.40 14.36 -22.84
C TYR A 382 -14.74 14.74 -21.52
N GLY A 383 -15.45 14.56 -20.43
CA GLY A 383 -14.94 14.84 -19.10
C GLY A 383 -15.92 14.51 -18.00
N VAL A 384 -15.54 14.87 -16.78
CA VAL A 384 -16.36 14.67 -15.58
C VAL A 384 -16.25 15.88 -14.67
N GLN A 385 -17.32 16.17 -13.92
CA GLN A 385 -17.33 17.14 -12.83
C GLN A 385 -18.13 16.60 -11.64
N SER A 386 -17.96 17.23 -10.48
CA SER A 386 -18.80 17.03 -9.29
C SER A 386 -19.11 18.38 -8.64
N ASP A 387 -19.85 18.39 -7.53
CA ASP A 387 -20.04 19.62 -6.74
C ASP A 387 -18.73 20.15 -6.14
N GLU A 388 -17.81 19.24 -5.80
CA GLU A 388 -16.54 19.55 -5.14
C GLU A 388 -15.39 19.81 -6.10
N VAL A 389 -15.44 19.22 -7.30
CA VAL A 389 -14.36 19.28 -8.28
C VAL A 389 -14.86 19.90 -9.59
N PRO A 390 -14.23 20.98 -10.08
CA PRO A 390 -14.58 21.56 -11.36
C PRO A 390 -14.35 20.57 -12.51
N PHE A 391 -14.85 20.91 -13.70
CA PHE A 391 -14.75 20.05 -14.87
C PHE A 391 -13.31 19.61 -15.18
N ASN A 392 -13.11 18.30 -15.20
CA ASN A 392 -11.89 17.63 -15.59
C ASN A 392 -12.07 16.99 -16.97
N SER A 393 -11.35 17.51 -17.97
CA SER A 393 -11.37 17.00 -19.34
C SER A 393 -10.54 15.73 -19.47
N GLY A 394 -11.08 14.72 -20.14
CA GLY A 394 -10.35 13.49 -20.46
C GLY A 394 -9.36 13.67 -21.62
N LYS A 395 -8.54 12.64 -21.84
CA LYS A 395 -7.56 12.59 -22.93
C LYS A 395 -8.17 12.02 -24.21
N GLU A 396 -7.84 12.61 -25.36
CA GLU A 396 -8.29 12.14 -26.68
C GLU A 396 -8.02 10.64 -26.89
N ILE A 397 -9.06 9.91 -27.33
CA ILE A 397 -8.96 8.51 -27.76
C ILE A 397 -9.09 8.41 -29.27
N LYS A 398 -8.17 7.69 -29.89
CA LYS A 398 -8.08 7.49 -31.35
C LYS A 398 -8.32 6.04 -31.71
N THR A 399 -9.29 5.81 -32.59
CA THR A 399 -9.61 4.49 -33.13
C THR A 399 -9.45 4.53 -34.66
N PRO A 400 -8.33 4.01 -35.22
CA PRO A 400 -8.13 3.94 -36.67
C PRO A 400 -9.13 2.98 -37.34
N VAL A 401 -9.51 3.31 -38.57
CA VAL A 401 -10.38 2.47 -39.41
C VAL A 401 -9.53 1.51 -40.23
N HIS A 402 -9.63 0.21 -39.96
CA HIS A 402 -8.85 -0.83 -40.62
C HIS A 402 -9.69 -1.55 -41.66
N VAL A 403 -9.18 -1.61 -42.89
CA VAL A 403 -9.75 -2.36 -44.01
C VAL A 403 -8.74 -3.41 -44.45
N PRO A 404 -8.98 -4.70 -44.16
CA PRO A 404 -8.09 -5.78 -44.57
C PRO A 404 -8.21 -6.03 -46.08
N GLY A 405 -7.12 -6.45 -46.69
CA GLY A 405 -7.06 -6.74 -48.12
C GLY A 405 -5.78 -7.47 -48.48
N LEU A 406 -5.87 -8.44 -49.38
CA LEU A 406 -4.69 -9.12 -49.89
C LEU A 406 -4.83 -9.49 -51.38
N MET A 407 -3.68 -9.64 -52.01
CA MET A 407 -3.53 -10.21 -53.34
C MET A 407 -2.41 -11.24 -53.32
N LEU A 408 -2.65 -12.40 -53.95
CA LEU A 408 -1.69 -13.49 -54.08
C LEU A 408 -1.56 -13.87 -55.56
N SER A 409 -0.34 -13.92 -56.09
CA SER A 409 -0.06 -14.22 -57.50
C SER A 409 1.40 -14.61 -57.76
N PRO A 410 1.74 -15.16 -58.95
CA PRO A 410 0.85 -15.89 -59.84
C PRO A 410 0.64 -17.33 -59.34
N GLY A 411 -0.44 -17.98 -59.79
CA GLY A 411 -0.47 -19.45 -59.87
C GLY A 411 0.26 -19.87 -61.14
N VAL A 412 1.01 -20.97 -61.09
CA VAL A 412 1.94 -21.35 -62.17
C VAL A 412 1.72 -22.78 -62.66
N GLU A 413 2.06 -23.04 -63.92
CA GLU A 413 2.00 -24.38 -64.51
C GLU A 413 3.37 -24.77 -65.08
N ALA A 414 3.81 -25.99 -64.79
CA ALA A 414 5.04 -26.54 -65.34
C ALA A 414 4.92 -28.02 -65.74
N ASN A 415 5.74 -28.41 -66.72
CA ASN A 415 5.87 -29.80 -67.15
C ASN A 415 7.23 -30.33 -66.72
N LEU A 416 7.26 -31.46 -66.02
CA LEU A 416 8.44 -32.02 -65.40
C LEU A 416 8.65 -33.49 -65.76
N SER A 417 9.87 -33.96 -65.53
CA SER A 417 10.24 -35.38 -65.60
C SER A 417 10.25 -35.99 -64.20
N ARG A 418 10.22 -37.33 -64.14
CA ARG A 418 10.41 -38.08 -62.90
C ARG A 418 11.71 -37.70 -62.21
N GLY A 419 11.67 -37.52 -60.89
CA GLY A 419 12.83 -37.19 -60.08
C GLY A 419 13.35 -35.76 -60.24
N SER A 420 12.69 -34.90 -61.03
CA SER A 420 13.06 -33.48 -61.10
C SER A 420 12.40 -32.66 -59.99
N GLU A 421 13.05 -31.56 -59.63
CA GLU A 421 12.57 -30.59 -58.66
C GLU A 421 12.28 -29.27 -59.37
N ILE A 422 11.23 -28.57 -58.95
CA ILE A 422 10.93 -27.19 -59.35
C ILE A 422 10.64 -26.35 -58.13
N THR A 423 11.02 -25.07 -58.19
CA THR A 423 10.67 -24.08 -57.18
C THR A 423 9.84 -22.98 -57.82
N TYR A 424 8.59 -22.83 -57.36
CA TYR A 424 7.69 -21.76 -57.74
C TYR A 424 7.90 -20.54 -56.85
N THR A 425 7.80 -19.35 -57.46
CA THR A 425 7.89 -18.08 -56.74
C THR A 425 6.52 -17.41 -56.77
N HIS A 426 5.97 -17.13 -55.59
CA HIS A 426 4.74 -16.36 -55.43
C HIS A 426 5.02 -15.05 -54.73
N THR A 427 4.14 -14.09 -54.95
CA THR A 427 4.16 -12.77 -54.34
C THR A 427 2.84 -12.54 -53.63
N LEU A 428 2.92 -12.31 -52.32
CA LEU A 428 1.83 -11.83 -51.50
C LEU A 428 1.94 -10.32 -51.40
N THR A 429 0.83 -9.61 -51.58
CA THR A 429 0.73 -8.16 -51.41
C THR A 429 -0.38 -7.83 -50.43
N ASN A 430 -0.10 -7.03 -49.42
CA ASN A 430 -1.12 -6.44 -48.55
C ASN A 430 -1.80 -5.28 -49.29
N THR A 431 -3.06 -5.46 -49.69
CA THR A 431 -3.86 -4.43 -50.34
C THR A 431 -4.77 -3.67 -49.36
N GLY A 432 -4.75 -4.05 -48.08
CA GLY A 432 -5.41 -3.34 -46.99
C GLY A 432 -4.72 -2.04 -46.61
N ASN A 433 -5.35 -1.28 -45.72
CA ASN A 433 -4.91 0.08 -45.35
C ASN A 433 -4.04 0.15 -44.07
N PHE A 434 -3.66 -1.01 -43.52
CA PHE A 434 -2.87 -1.13 -42.29
C PHE A 434 -1.91 -2.32 -42.37
N THR A 435 -0.97 -2.43 -41.44
CA THR A 435 -0.07 -3.58 -41.34
C THR A 435 -0.84 -4.81 -40.87
N ASP A 436 -0.79 -5.86 -41.67
CA ASP A 436 -1.48 -7.12 -41.42
C ASP A 436 -0.50 -8.30 -41.53
N THR A 437 -0.84 -9.40 -40.88
CA THR A 437 -0.09 -10.64 -40.91
C THR A 437 -0.92 -11.69 -41.60
N PHE A 438 -0.32 -12.40 -42.55
CA PHE A 438 -1.01 -13.39 -43.36
C PHE A 438 -0.50 -14.79 -43.06
N GLU A 439 -1.42 -15.71 -42.76
CA GLU A 439 -1.13 -17.12 -42.68
C GLU A 439 -1.15 -17.74 -44.09
N ILE A 440 -0.17 -18.60 -44.36
CA ILE A 440 -0.04 -19.31 -45.62
C ILE A 440 -0.27 -20.80 -45.35
N SER A 441 -1.29 -21.37 -45.99
CA SER A 441 -1.53 -22.82 -45.99
C SER A 441 -1.37 -23.39 -47.39
N ILE A 442 -0.90 -24.64 -47.45
CA ILE A 442 -0.60 -25.33 -48.70
C ILE A 442 -1.31 -26.68 -48.65
N ASP A 443 -2.09 -26.99 -49.66
CA ASP A 443 -2.72 -28.30 -49.86
C ASP A 443 -2.17 -28.94 -51.15
N SER A 444 -1.70 -30.18 -51.03
CA SER A 444 -0.97 -30.90 -52.10
C SER A 444 -1.73 -32.17 -52.46
N SER A 445 -2.25 -32.23 -53.68
CA SER A 445 -3.14 -33.32 -54.12
C SER A 445 -2.46 -34.71 -54.14
N GLN A 446 -1.17 -34.76 -54.42
CA GLN A 446 -0.34 -35.97 -54.52
C GLN A 446 0.74 -36.03 -53.43
N GLY A 447 0.84 -35.00 -52.57
CA GLY A 447 1.87 -34.92 -51.52
C GLY A 447 3.29 -34.65 -52.04
N TRP A 448 3.44 -34.02 -53.22
CA TRP A 448 4.75 -33.76 -53.84
C TRP A 448 5.42 -32.47 -53.37
N VAL A 449 4.73 -31.66 -52.56
CA VAL A 449 5.32 -30.46 -51.95
C VAL A 449 6.45 -30.85 -51.00
N SER A 450 7.65 -30.33 -51.27
CA SER A 450 8.87 -30.56 -50.49
C SER A 450 9.36 -29.33 -49.71
N SER A 451 8.70 -28.18 -49.87
CA SER A 451 9.01 -26.98 -49.07
C SER A 451 8.64 -27.14 -47.59
N PRO A 452 9.43 -26.56 -46.66
CA PRO A 452 9.04 -26.49 -45.26
C PRO A 452 7.78 -25.61 -45.06
N PRO A 453 7.07 -25.72 -43.92
CA PRO A 453 5.97 -24.82 -43.58
C PRO A 453 6.39 -23.35 -43.66
N ILE A 454 5.53 -22.53 -44.26
CA ILE A 454 5.79 -21.09 -44.41
C ILE A 454 5.33 -20.38 -43.13
N ALA A 455 6.24 -19.61 -42.53
CA ALA A 455 5.90 -18.76 -41.39
C ALA A 455 4.97 -17.62 -41.82
N PRO A 456 4.07 -17.15 -40.94
CA PRO A 456 3.19 -16.02 -41.25
C PRO A 456 3.98 -14.80 -41.73
N ILE A 457 3.45 -14.11 -42.76
CA ILE A 457 4.13 -12.98 -43.41
C ILE A 457 3.45 -11.68 -42.96
N THR A 458 4.17 -10.84 -42.23
CA THR A 458 3.70 -9.49 -41.84
C THR A 458 4.11 -8.46 -42.89
N LEU A 459 3.12 -7.72 -43.42
CA LEU A 459 3.33 -6.74 -44.48
C LEU A 459 2.67 -5.41 -44.09
N SER A 460 3.41 -4.31 -44.26
CA SER A 460 2.81 -2.97 -44.22
C SER A 460 1.83 -2.79 -45.38
N SER A 461 0.91 -1.82 -45.27
CA SER A 461 -0.02 -1.50 -46.35
C SER A 461 0.71 -1.24 -47.67
N GLY A 462 0.27 -1.90 -48.75
CA GLY A 462 0.86 -1.81 -50.09
C GLY A 462 2.19 -2.57 -50.27
N GLN A 463 2.75 -3.16 -49.21
CA GLN A 463 3.99 -3.92 -49.29
C GLN A 463 3.72 -5.31 -49.89
N SER A 464 4.69 -5.78 -50.68
CA SER A 464 4.72 -7.15 -51.20
C SER A 464 5.90 -7.92 -50.62
N SER A 465 5.74 -9.25 -50.49
CA SER A 465 6.83 -10.17 -50.22
C SER A 465 6.70 -11.40 -51.09
N SER A 466 7.84 -11.91 -51.57
CA SER A 466 7.88 -13.17 -52.29
C SER A 466 8.21 -14.33 -51.36
N PHE A 467 7.65 -15.50 -51.65
CA PHE A 467 7.97 -16.76 -50.98
C PHE A 467 8.02 -17.89 -52.02
N LEU A 468 8.67 -18.98 -51.64
CA LEU A 468 8.99 -20.08 -52.53
C LEU A 468 8.24 -21.36 -52.13
N ILE A 469 7.74 -22.09 -53.12
CA ILE A 469 7.15 -23.43 -52.96
C ILE A 469 7.96 -24.40 -53.81
N SER A 470 8.54 -25.43 -53.19
CA SER A 470 9.29 -26.47 -53.90
C SER A 470 8.43 -27.72 -54.05
N ILE A 471 8.44 -28.29 -55.26
CA ILE A 471 7.82 -29.56 -55.60
C ILE A 471 8.91 -30.53 -56.05
N THR A 472 8.90 -31.74 -55.49
CA THR A 472 9.79 -32.83 -55.91
C THR A 472 8.96 -33.96 -56.50
N VAL A 473 9.13 -34.23 -57.80
CA VAL A 473 8.38 -35.29 -58.49
C VAL A 473 8.96 -36.66 -58.12
N PRO A 474 8.18 -37.61 -57.56
CA PRO A 474 8.67 -38.94 -57.23
C PRO A 474 9.18 -39.71 -58.47
N GLN A 475 10.16 -40.61 -58.28
CA GLN A 475 10.72 -41.39 -59.39
C GLN A 475 9.72 -42.41 -59.98
N ASP A 476 8.75 -42.84 -59.18
CA ASP A 476 7.71 -43.81 -59.50
C ASP A 476 6.43 -43.17 -60.07
N ALA A 477 6.37 -41.84 -60.16
CA ALA A 477 5.21 -41.13 -60.67
C ALA A 477 4.93 -41.45 -62.16
N SER A 478 3.66 -41.59 -62.53
CA SER A 478 3.23 -42.04 -63.86
C SER A 478 3.20 -40.88 -64.87
N ILE A 479 3.49 -41.20 -66.14
CA ILE A 479 3.33 -40.20 -67.21
C ILE A 479 1.84 -39.85 -67.31
N GLY A 480 1.53 -38.55 -67.25
CA GLY A 480 0.16 -38.05 -67.18
C GLY A 480 -0.35 -37.73 -65.78
N ASP A 481 0.41 -38.04 -64.72
CA ASP A 481 0.08 -37.58 -63.36
C ASP A 481 0.15 -36.05 -63.29
N ILE A 482 -0.80 -35.48 -62.55
CA ILE A 482 -0.92 -34.05 -62.33
C ILE A 482 -0.94 -33.81 -60.82
N GLU A 483 -0.01 -32.99 -60.35
CA GLU A 483 -0.04 -32.43 -59.01
C GLU A 483 -0.70 -31.05 -59.06
N ILE A 484 -1.74 -30.88 -58.24
CA ILE A 484 -2.42 -29.63 -57.98
C ILE A 484 -2.02 -29.19 -56.57
N THR A 485 -1.31 -28.07 -56.48
CA THR A 485 -0.94 -27.46 -55.21
C THR A 485 -1.76 -26.20 -55.02
N THR A 486 -2.65 -26.19 -54.03
CA THR A 486 -3.45 -25.01 -53.68
C THR A 486 -2.73 -24.24 -52.58
N ILE A 487 -2.42 -22.97 -52.83
CA ILE A 487 -1.80 -22.08 -51.85
C ILE A 487 -2.85 -21.05 -51.42
N THR A 488 -3.16 -21.02 -50.14
CA THR A 488 -4.10 -20.07 -49.53
C THR A 488 -3.34 -19.08 -48.67
N ALA A 489 -3.52 -17.79 -48.93
CA ALA A 489 -3.14 -16.72 -47.99
C ALA A 489 -4.39 -16.18 -47.29
N GLN A 490 -4.36 -16.06 -45.96
CA GLN A 490 -5.46 -15.56 -45.15
C GLN A 490 -4.99 -14.47 -44.18
N SER A 491 -5.73 -13.36 -44.08
CA SER A 491 -5.48 -12.29 -43.11
C SER A 491 -5.73 -12.77 -41.68
N GLN A 492 -4.80 -12.46 -40.76
CA GLN A 492 -5.01 -12.68 -39.32
C GLN A 492 -5.92 -11.62 -38.70
N ALA A 493 -5.97 -10.41 -39.27
CA ALA A 493 -6.86 -9.36 -38.79
C ALA A 493 -8.33 -9.61 -39.16
N ASP A 494 -8.60 -10.31 -40.26
CA ASP A 494 -9.94 -10.75 -40.66
C ASP A 494 -9.87 -12.05 -41.47
N SER A 495 -10.28 -13.16 -40.85
CA SER A 495 -10.24 -14.48 -41.47
C SER A 495 -11.17 -14.64 -42.67
N SER A 496 -12.10 -13.71 -42.91
CA SER A 496 -12.92 -13.69 -44.13
C SER A 496 -12.16 -13.17 -45.36
N VAL A 497 -11.02 -12.51 -45.17
CA VAL A 497 -10.14 -12.05 -46.25
C VAL A 497 -9.09 -13.13 -46.53
N SER A 498 -9.33 -13.92 -47.56
CA SER A 498 -8.40 -14.94 -48.06
C SER A 498 -8.30 -14.94 -49.59
N LYS A 499 -7.21 -15.51 -50.11
CA LYS A 499 -7.03 -15.74 -51.54
C LYS A 499 -6.30 -17.05 -51.80
N ASP A 500 -6.83 -17.80 -52.75
CA ASP A 500 -6.22 -19.02 -53.25
C ASP A 500 -5.57 -18.78 -54.61
N ILE A 501 -4.42 -19.40 -54.82
CA ILE A 501 -3.83 -19.64 -56.13
C ILE A 501 -3.58 -21.14 -56.31
N ILE A 502 -3.52 -21.58 -57.55
CA ILE A 502 -3.31 -22.99 -57.90
C ILE A 502 -2.05 -23.09 -58.74
N ASP A 503 -1.17 -23.99 -58.32
CA ASP A 503 -0.05 -24.45 -59.13
C ASP A 503 -0.36 -25.83 -59.71
N THR A 504 0.01 -26.05 -60.97
CA THR A 504 -0.20 -27.31 -61.69
C THR A 504 1.12 -27.87 -62.21
N THR A 505 1.53 -29.02 -61.69
CA THR A 505 2.76 -29.71 -62.12
C THR A 505 2.39 -31.00 -62.85
N LYS A 506 2.72 -31.10 -64.15
CA LYS A 506 2.37 -32.26 -64.99
C LYS A 506 3.58 -33.09 -65.35
N ILE A 507 3.44 -34.42 -65.32
CA ILE A 507 4.50 -35.31 -65.80
C ILE A 507 4.35 -35.56 -67.30
N GLN A 508 5.35 -35.14 -68.08
CA GLN A 508 5.40 -35.38 -69.52
C GLN A 508 6.60 -36.26 -69.90
N ALA A 509 6.45 -36.99 -71.02
CA ALA A 509 7.55 -37.73 -71.62
C ALA A 509 8.49 -36.76 -72.35
N ILE A 510 9.72 -36.60 -71.87
CA ILE A 510 10.77 -35.91 -72.63
C ILE A 510 11.30 -36.87 -73.69
N VAL A 511 10.95 -36.63 -74.95
CA VAL A 511 11.49 -37.37 -76.09
C VAL A 511 12.83 -36.75 -76.50
N TYR A 512 13.94 -37.43 -76.20
CA TYR A 512 15.24 -37.08 -76.76
C TYR A 512 15.34 -37.62 -78.20
N PHE A 513 15.42 -36.73 -79.20
CA PHE A 513 15.90 -37.11 -80.54
C PHE A 513 17.43 -37.03 -80.55
N PRO A 514 18.17 -38.13 -80.70
CA PRO A 514 19.61 -38.05 -80.92
C PRO A 514 19.88 -37.48 -82.32
N LEU A 515 20.59 -36.34 -82.38
CA LEU A 515 21.21 -35.85 -83.61
C LEU A 515 22.37 -36.79 -83.99
N ILE A 516 22.11 -37.72 -84.93
CA ILE A 516 23.16 -38.51 -85.56
C ILE A 516 23.81 -37.64 -86.64
N PHE A 517 24.99 -37.08 -86.36
CA PHE A 517 25.85 -36.51 -87.41
C PHE A 517 26.45 -37.66 -88.23
N GLY A 518 26.00 -37.82 -89.48
CA GLY A 518 26.62 -38.73 -90.44
C GLY A 518 27.98 -38.18 -90.90
N SER A 519 29.07 -38.89 -90.59
CA SER A 519 30.39 -38.64 -91.17
C SER A 519 30.44 -39.20 -92.60
N GLY A 520 30.49 -38.28 -93.58
CA GLY A 520 30.74 -38.60 -94.99
C GLY A 520 32.19 -38.98 -95.27
N ILE A 521 32.34 -39.79 -96.32
CA ILE A 521 33.56 -40.40 -96.86
C ILE A 521 34.41 -39.37 -97.61
N GLN A 522 35.72 -39.34 -97.34
CA GLN A 522 36.78 -39.36 -98.37
C GLN A 522 38.02 -40.07 -97.84
#